data_AF-E6MSE6-F1
#
_entry.id   AF-E6MSE6-F1
#
_cell.length_a   1.000
_cell.length_b   1.000
_cell.length_c   1.000
_cell.angle_alpha   90.00
_cell.angle_beta   90.00
_cell.angle_gamma   90.00
#
_symmetry.space_group_name_H-M   'P 1'
#
loop_
_entity.id
_entity.type
_entity.pdbx_description
1 polymer ?
#
loop_
_entity_poly.entity_id
_entity_poly.type
_entity_poly.pdbx_seq_one_letter_code
_entity_poly.pdbx_strand_id
1 'polypeptide(L)'
;MTTTHYKSEQKGHLYIVGPTLEILALSCTNLKEAAYTSGIEYSNFLKACKMENDIRISTYQKCAAGLGKDVLIIHLPCGIIDSLTAPKVHFKNRYETIEQRELVTLFRELKLDEKIQIEEFMKLFISYLSKQDRDHLMKPFLSAIEELCHKLLNENGKL
;
A
#
# COMPACT_ATOMS: atom_id res chain seq x y z
N MET A 1 -41.29 -0.65 21.40
CA MET A 1 -40.57 -0.44 20.13
C MET A 1 -39.24 -1.15 20.23
N THR A 2 -39.13 -2.31 19.57
CA THR A 2 -37.94 -3.16 19.56
C THR A 2 -36.89 -2.55 18.64
N THR A 3 -35.79 -2.07 19.21
CA THR A 3 -34.58 -1.69 18.48
C THR A 3 -33.93 -2.95 17.92
N THR A 4 -34.08 -3.16 16.62
CA THR A 4 -33.37 -4.19 15.88
C THR A 4 -31.88 -3.85 15.85
N HIS A 5 -31.08 -4.65 16.55
CA HIS A 5 -29.63 -4.66 16.40
C HIS A 5 -29.26 -5.06 14.98
N TYR A 6 -28.91 -4.10 14.13
CA TYR A 6 -28.10 -4.39 12.95
C TYR A 6 -26.68 -4.73 13.42
N LYS A 7 -26.45 -6.00 13.79
CA LYS A 7 -25.10 -6.57 13.70
C LYS A 7 -24.84 -6.85 12.22
N SER A 8 -24.40 -5.85 11.47
CA SER A 8 -23.53 -6.17 10.34
C SER A 8 -22.20 -6.61 10.96
N GLU A 9 -21.96 -7.91 11.06
CA GLU A 9 -20.63 -8.41 11.40
C GLU A 9 -19.66 -7.78 10.39
N GLN A 10 -18.83 -6.84 10.85
CA GLN A 10 -17.75 -6.28 10.04
C GLN A 10 -16.81 -7.43 9.68
N LYS A 11 -17.01 -8.02 8.51
CA LYS A 11 -16.16 -9.08 7.99
C LYS A 11 -14.83 -8.42 7.66
N GLY A 12 -13.74 -8.87 8.28
CA GLY A 12 -12.41 -8.38 7.94
C GLY A 12 -12.08 -8.69 6.47
N HIS A 13 -11.49 -7.73 5.78
CA HIS A 13 -11.11 -7.87 4.37
C HIS A 13 -9.60 -8.12 4.25
N LEU A 14 -9.22 -9.06 3.38
CA LEU A 14 -7.83 -9.30 2.97
C LEU A 14 -7.72 -8.99 1.48
N TYR A 15 -6.85 -8.06 1.12
CA TYR A 15 -6.58 -7.72 -0.26
C TYR A 15 -5.19 -8.22 -0.68
N ILE A 16 -5.12 -8.91 -1.81
CA ILE A 16 -3.87 -9.38 -2.41
C ILE A 16 -3.66 -8.64 -3.71
N VAL A 17 -2.56 -7.90 -3.81
CA VAL A 17 -2.18 -7.20 -5.03
C VAL A 17 -1.68 -8.23 -6.04
N GLY A 18 -2.21 -8.19 -7.26
CA GLY A 18 -1.83 -9.10 -8.33
C GLY A 18 -0.37 -8.93 -8.80
N PRO A 19 0.25 -10.00 -9.34
CA PRO A 19 -0.30 -11.35 -9.52
C PRO A 19 -0.37 -12.16 -8.21
N THR A 20 -1.46 -12.93 -8.01
CA THR A 20 -1.63 -13.81 -6.85
C THR A 20 -0.67 -15.02 -6.90
N LEU A 21 -0.52 -15.76 -5.80
CA LEU A 21 0.28 -17.00 -5.79
C LEU A 21 -0.22 -18.03 -6.81
N GLU A 22 -1.53 -18.11 -7.05
CA GLU A 22 -2.09 -18.99 -8.07
C GLU A 22 -1.63 -18.59 -9.48
N ILE A 23 -1.73 -17.29 -9.81
CA ILE A 23 -1.29 -16.77 -11.11
C ILE A 23 0.22 -16.98 -11.28
N LEU A 24 1.00 -16.70 -10.23
CA LEU A 24 2.44 -16.92 -10.23
C LEU A 24 2.78 -18.39 -10.45
N ALA A 25 2.10 -19.31 -9.76
CA ALA A 25 2.27 -20.75 -9.93
C ALA A 25 1.91 -21.20 -11.36
N LEU A 26 0.84 -20.68 -11.95
CA LEU A 26 0.45 -20.98 -13.34
C LEU A 26 1.49 -20.50 -14.36
N SER A 27 2.16 -19.37 -14.08
CA SER A 27 3.21 -18.81 -14.93
C SER A 27 4.61 -19.38 -14.69
N CYS A 28 4.78 -20.23 -13.66
CA CYS A 28 6.07 -20.78 -13.27
C CYS A 28 6.51 -21.90 -14.23
N THR A 29 7.72 -21.78 -14.78
CA THR A 29 8.29 -22.76 -15.72
C THR A 29 8.65 -24.09 -15.05
N ASN A 30 9.09 -24.06 -13.78
CA ASN A 30 9.46 -25.25 -13.02
C ASN A 30 8.82 -25.28 -11.63
N LEU A 31 7.53 -25.60 -11.61
CA LEU A 31 6.74 -25.59 -10.38
C LEU A 31 7.17 -26.65 -9.35
N LYS A 32 7.80 -27.74 -9.81
CA LYS A 32 8.35 -28.78 -8.91
C LYS A 32 9.55 -28.25 -8.13
N GLU A 33 10.42 -27.51 -8.78
CA GLU A 33 11.55 -26.84 -8.14
C GLU A 33 11.06 -25.75 -7.17
N ALA A 34 10.06 -24.95 -7.56
CA ALA A 34 9.44 -23.99 -6.65
C ALA A 34 8.90 -24.64 -5.37
N ALA A 35 8.20 -25.78 -5.50
CA ALA A 35 7.72 -26.55 -4.36
C ALA A 35 8.87 -27.08 -3.49
N TYR A 36 9.91 -27.64 -4.10
CA TYR A 36 11.11 -28.11 -3.40
C TYR A 36 11.79 -26.98 -2.62
N THR A 37 12.00 -25.82 -3.24
CA THR A 37 12.61 -24.62 -2.63
C THR A 37 11.77 -24.09 -1.47
N SER A 38 10.43 -24.17 -1.58
CA SER A 38 9.53 -23.79 -0.47
C SER A 38 9.58 -24.77 0.72
N GLY A 39 10.17 -25.96 0.53
CA GLY A 39 10.15 -27.04 1.52
C GLY A 39 8.75 -27.63 1.74
N ILE A 40 7.88 -27.56 0.72
CA ILE A 40 6.50 -28.06 0.78
C ILE A 40 6.33 -29.16 -0.28
N GLU A 41 5.66 -30.24 0.10
CA GLU A 41 5.29 -31.30 -0.83
C GLU A 41 4.47 -30.72 -2.00
N TYR A 42 4.76 -31.16 -3.23
CA TYR A 42 4.25 -30.56 -4.47
C TYR A 42 2.72 -30.40 -4.50
N SER A 43 1.95 -31.43 -4.11
CA SER A 43 0.48 -31.36 -4.11
C SER A 43 -0.04 -30.34 -3.07
N ASN A 44 0.60 -30.27 -1.91
CA ASN A 44 0.27 -29.30 -0.87
C ASN A 44 0.68 -27.87 -1.27
N PHE A 45 1.80 -27.72 -1.96
CA PHE A 45 2.24 -26.44 -2.52
C PHE A 45 1.22 -25.90 -3.51
N LEU A 46 0.74 -26.72 -4.44
CA LEU A 46 -0.31 -26.34 -5.39
C LEU A 46 -1.60 -25.88 -4.69
N LYS A 47 -2.09 -26.66 -3.72
CA LYS A 47 -3.29 -26.30 -2.94
C LYS A 47 -3.09 -25.01 -2.15
N ALA A 48 -1.89 -24.78 -1.63
CA ALA A 48 -1.52 -23.57 -0.90
C ALA A 48 -1.47 -22.34 -1.82
N CYS A 49 -0.86 -22.45 -3.01
CA CYS A 49 -0.83 -21.36 -4.01
C CYS A 49 -2.23 -20.96 -4.48
N LYS A 50 -3.13 -21.92 -4.65
CA LYS A 50 -4.55 -21.68 -4.96
C LYS A 50 -5.36 -21.16 -3.77
N MET A 51 -4.77 -21.18 -2.57
CA MET A 51 -5.43 -20.87 -1.31
C MET A 51 -6.78 -21.60 -1.19
N GLU A 52 -6.83 -22.89 -1.55
CA GLU A 52 -8.06 -23.70 -1.57
C GLU A 52 -8.68 -23.89 -0.19
N ASN A 53 -7.86 -23.78 0.86
CA ASN A 53 -8.17 -23.83 2.29
C ASN A 53 -7.50 -22.67 3.03
N ASP A 54 -7.84 -22.50 4.30
CA ASP A 54 -7.16 -21.52 5.15
C ASP A 54 -5.67 -21.84 5.23
N ILE A 55 -4.85 -20.82 5.00
CA ILE A 55 -3.40 -20.94 4.93
C ILE A 55 -2.77 -20.16 6.07
N ARG A 56 -1.81 -20.78 6.76
CA ARG A 56 -0.98 -20.06 7.73
C ARG A 56 -0.09 -19.07 6.99
N ILE A 57 0.13 -17.89 7.57
CA ILE A 57 1.03 -16.86 6.99
C ILE A 57 2.42 -17.44 6.68
N SER A 58 2.94 -18.31 7.56
CA SER A 58 4.23 -19.00 7.34
C SER A 58 4.24 -19.86 6.08
N THR A 59 3.12 -20.52 5.75
CA THR A 59 3.01 -21.33 4.53
C THR A 59 2.88 -20.44 3.31
N TYR A 60 2.11 -19.34 3.40
CA TYR A 60 2.01 -18.36 2.32
C TYR A 60 3.38 -17.76 1.98
N GLN A 61 4.16 -17.40 3.01
CA GLN A 61 5.53 -16.90 2.86
C GLN A 61 6.45 -17.92 2.17
N LYS A 62 6.40 -19.20 2.57
CA LYS A 62 7.18 -20.27 1.93
C LYS A 62 6.80 -20.45 0.46
N CYS A 63 5.51 -20.45 0.15
CA CYS A 63 5.04 -20.53 -1.23
C CYS A 63 5.52 -19.35 -2.07
N ALA A 64 5.43 -18.13 -1.55
CA ALA A 64 5.94 -16.93 -2.21
C ALA A 64 7.45 -17.02 -2.46
N ALA A 65 8.23 -17.43 -1.44
CA ALA A 65 9.67 -17.61 -1.56
C ALA A 65 10.05 -18.66 -2.62
N GLY A 66 9.32 -19.79 -2.67
CA GLY A 66 9.50 -20.80 -3.71
C GLY A 66 9.21 -20.27 -5.13
N LEU A 67 8.35 -19.26 -5.25
CA LEU A 67 8.03 -18.56 -6.50
C LEU A 67 8.90 -17.31 -6.72
N GLY A 68 9.95 -17.12 -5.92
CA GLY A 68 10.88 -15.99 -6.03
C GLY A 68 10.27 -14.65 -5.66
N LYS A 69 9.36 -14.62 -4.67
CA LYS A 69 8.70 -13.41 -4.17
C LYS A 69 8.85 -13.27 -2.66
N ASP A 70 9.03 -12.03 -2.22
CA ASP A 70 8.84 -11.63 -0.82
C ASP A 70 7.37 -11.27 -0.56
N VAL A 71 7.00 -11.27 0.73
CA VAL A 71 5.63 -10.95 1.17
C VAL A 71 5.69 -9.77 2.14
N LEU A 72 4.93 -8.72 1.82
CA LEU A 72 4.67 -7.58 2.70
C LEU A 72 3.19 -7.55 3.06
N ILE A 73 2.89 -7.35 4.34
CA ILE A 73 1.52 -7.16 4.84
C ILE A 73 1.41 -5.75 5.42
N ILE A 74 0.42 -4.99 4.96
CA ILE A 74 0.16 -3.60 5.38
C ILE A 74 -1.24 -3.54 5.98
N HIS A 75 -1.37 -2.91 7.14
CA HIS A 75 -2.66 -2.59 7.74
C HIS A 75 -3.09 -1.19 7.30
N LEU A 76 -4.33 -1.07 6.80
CA LEU A 76 -4.92 0.19 6.36
C LEU A 76 -6.24 0.43 7.09
N PRO A 77 -6.68 1.69 7.26
CA PRO A 77 -8.02 1.99 7.72
C PRO A 77 -9.10 1.30 6.87
N CYS A 78 -10.12 0.75 7.51
CA CYS A 78 -11.21 0.04 6.84
C CYS A 78 -11.91 0.93 5.82
N GLY A 79 -12.27 0.36 4.66
CA GLY A 79 -13.01 1.05 3.60
C GLY A 79 -12.14 1.89 2.63
N ILE A 80 -10.86 2.12 2.92
CA ILE A 80 -9.99 2.89 2.01
C ILE A 80 -9.83 2.20 0.66
N ILE A 81 -9.59 0.89 0.66
CA ILE A 81 -9.37 0.14 -0.59
C ILE A 81 -10.62 0.16 -1.46
N ASP A 82 -11.79 -0.10 -0.89
CA ASP A 82 -13.07 -0.07 -1.61
C ASP A 82 -13.43 1.33 -2.13
N SER A 83 -12.97 2.39 -1.46
CA SER A 83 -13.22 3.77 -1.88
C SER A 83 -12.35 4.23 -3.07
N LEU A 84 -11.24 3.55 -3.33
CA LEU A 84 -10.22 3.98 -4.30
C LEU A 84 -10.00 2.98 -5.44
N THR A 85 -10.52 1.77 -5.31
CA THR A 85 -10.26 0.66 -6.24
C THR A 85 -11.55 -0.12 -6.49
N ALA A 86 -11.52 -1.06 -7.44
CA ALA A 86 -12.63 -2.00 -7.64
C ALA A 86 -12.14 -3.43 -7.36
N PRO A 87 -12.03 -3.83 -6.08
CA PRO A 87 -11.51 -5.14 -5.72
C PRO A 87 -12.35 -6.26 -6.32
N LYS A 88 -11.68 -7.30 -6.80
CA LYS A 88 -12.33 -8.50 -7.33
C LYS A 88 -12.28 -9.59 -6.29
N VAL A 89 -13.44 -10.17 -5.99
CA VAL A 89 -13.52 -11.27 -5.03
C VAL A 89 -12.87 -12.52 -5.61
N HIS A 90 -11.91 -13.09 -4.91
CA HIS A 90 -11.32 -14.36 -5.28
C HIS A 90 -12.25 -15.54 -4.98
N PHE A 91 -12.02 -16.68 -5.65
CA PHE A 91 -12.71 -17.94 -5.41
C PHE A 91 -12.85 -18.24 -3.90
N LYS A 92 -14.08 -18.56 -3.48
CA LYS A 92 -14.53 -18.80 -2.08
C LYS A 92 -14.58 -17.57 -1.15
N ASN A 93 -14.54 -16.34 -1.66
CA ASN A 93 -14.69 -15.09 -0.88
C ASN A 93 -13.73 -14.99 0.33
N ARG A 94 -12.52 -15.54 0.21
CA ARG A 94 -11.50 -15.53 1.29
C ARG A 94 -10.65 -14.28 1.27
N TYR A 95 -10.41 -13.74 0.09
CA TYR A 95 -9.65 -12.53 -0.15
C TYR A 95 -10.15 -11.87 -1.42
N GLU A 96 -9.74 -10.63 -1.59
CA GLU A 96 -10.03 -9.81 -2.76
C GLU A 96 -8.72 -9.44 -3.44
N THR A 97 -8.77 -9.18 -4.73
CA THR A 97 -7.60 -8.81 -5.51
C THR A 97 -7.76 -7.41 -6.07
N ILE A 98 -6.69 -6.64 -5.97
CA ILE A 98 -6.51 -5.38 -6.69
C ILE A 98 -5.31 -5.49 -7.62
N GLU A 99 -5.26 -4.67 -8.64
CA GLU A 99 -4.17 -4.63 -9.60
C GLU A 99 -3.01 -3.78 -9.07
N GLN A 100 -1.81 -4.07 -9.58
CA GLN A 100 -0.59 -3.38 -9.15
C GLN A 100 -0.66 -1.86 -9.34
N ARG A 101 -1.34 -1.39 -10.39
CA ARG A 101 -1.57 0.05 -10.64
C ARG A 101 -2.47 0.70 -9.58
N GLU A 102 -3.42 -0.06 -9.03
CA GLU A 102 -4.31 0.41 -7.98
C GLU A 102 -3.56 0.55 -6.65
N LEU A 103 -2.58 -0.32 -6.38
CA LEU A 103 -1.68 -0.17 -5.24
C LEU A 103 -0.89 1.16 -5.27
N VAL A 104 -0.40 1.56 -6.46
CA VAL A 104 0.31 2.85 -6.61
C VAL A 104 -0.62 4.02 -6.29
N THR A 105 -1.87 3.96 -6.75
CA THR A 105 -2.89 4.97 -6.41
C THR A 105 -3.16 4.99 -4.91
N LEU A 106 -3.30 3.83 -4.26
CA LEU A 106 -3.49 3.74 -2.81
C LEU A 106 -2.35 4.43 -2.06
N PHE A 107 -1.08 4.17 -2.42
CA PHE A 107 0.06 4.80 -1.76
C PHE A 107 0.11 6.31 -1.97
N ARG A 108 -0.26 6.80 -3.16
CA ARG A 108 -0.36 8.23 -3.45
C ARG A 108 -1.43 8.92 -2.59
N GLU A 109 -2.64 8.35 -2.54
CA GLU A 109 -3.76 8.91 -1.78
C GLU A 109 -3.53 8.85 -0.27
N LEU A 110 -2.87 7.79 0.21
CA LEU A 110 -2.44 7.66 1.60
C LEU A 110 -1.31 8.63 1.98
N LYS A 111 -0.81 9.45 1.04
CA LYS A 111 0.32 10.38 1.22
C LYS A 111 1.55 9.67 1.82
N LEU A 112 1.75 8.40 1.47
CA LEU A 112 2.91 7.64 1.91
C LEU A 112 4.20 8.10 1.21
N ASP A 113 4.08 8.97 0.21
CA ASP A 113 5.19 9.72 -0.35
C ASP A 113 4.84 11.22 -0.49
N GLU A 114 5.84 12.06 -0.22
CA GLU A 114 5.96 13.52 -0.48
C GLU A 114 5.22 14.54 0.40
N LYS A 115 3.98 14.36 0.86
CA LYS A 115 3.28 15.45 1.62
C LYS A 115 3.71 15.60 3.08
N ILE A 116 4.22 14.52 3.67
CA ILE A 116 4.71 14.51 5.08
C ILE A 116 6.04 15.26 5.19
N GLN A 117 6.87 15.25 4.13
CA GLN A 117 8.23 15.81 4.22
C GLN A 117 8.25 17.34 4.22
N ILE A 118 7.42 18.03 3.41
CA ILE A 118 7.46 19.50 3.39
C ILE A 118 6.89 20.08 4.68
N GLU A 119 5.77 19.60 5.20
CA GLU A 119 5.18 20.18 6.41
C GLU A 119 6.08 19.95 7.64
N GLU A 120 6.66 18.75 7.76
CA GLU A 120 7.55 18.39 8.86
C GLU A 120 8.91 19.09 8.75
N PHE A 121 9.46 19.20 7.52
CA PHE A 121 10.64 20.01 7.23
C PHE A 121 10.40 21.49 7.53
N MET A 122 9.26 22.05 7.13
CA MET A 122 8.91 23.45 7.40
C MET A 122 8.74 23.69 8.90
N LYS A 123 8.15 22.76 9.65
CA LYS A 123 8.07 22.84 11.13
C LYS A 123 9.45 22.81 11.78
N LEU A 124 10.34 21.90 11.35
CA LEU A 124 11.72 21.81 11.83
C LEU A 124 12.51 23.08 11.50
N PHE A 125 12.36 23.59 10.29
CA PHE A 125 13.03 24.80 9.80
C PHE A 125 12.56 26.04 10.57
N ILE A 126 11.25 26.22 10.76
CA ILE A 126 10.69 27.31 11.57
C ILE A 126 11.20 27.21 13.03
N SER A 127 11.15 26.02 13.64
CA SER A 127 11.66 25.79 14.99
C SER A 127 13.16 26.12 15.13
N TYR A 128 13.97 25.80 14.12
CA TYR A 128 15.39 26.15 14.10
C TYR A 128 15.60 27.67 14.04
N LEU A 129 14.83 28.36 13.19
CA LEU A 129 14.95 29.81 13.01
C LEU A 129 14.44 30.59 14.23
N SER A 130 13.34 30.16 14.87
CA SER A 130 12.78 30.83 16.04
C SER A 130 13.63 30.71 17.32
N LYS A 131 14.61 29.80 17.36
CA LYS A 131 15.44 29.56 18.55
C LYS A 131 16.70 30.43 18.65
N GLN A 132 17.10 31.12 17.58
CA GLN A 132 18.45 31.72 17.52
C GLN A 132 18.52 33.21 17.17
N ASP A 133 17.40 33.93 17.15
CA ASP A 133 17.36 35.38 16.87
C ASP A 133 18.09 35.74 15.55
N ARG A 134 17.74 35.00 14.48
CA ARG A 134 18.41 35.02 13.16
C ARG A 134 17.56 35.71 12.10
N ASP A 135 16.98 36.86 12.43
CA ASP A 135 16.15 37.65 11.51
C ASP A 135 16.88 38.01 10.20
N HIS A 136 18.19 38.21 10.27
CA HIS A 136 19.05 38.49 9.11
C HIS A 136 19.17 37.30 8.13
N LEU A 137 18.95 36.06 8.58
CA LEU A 137 18.90 34.86 7.74
C LEU A 137 17.47 34.54 7.27
N MET A 138 16.46 34.96 8.05
CA MET A 138 15.05 34.79 7.66
C MET A 138 14.66 35.66 6.48
N LYS A 139 15.06 36.93 6.46
CA LYS A 139 14.62 37.89 5.43
C LYS A 139 14.95 37.43 4.00
N PRO A 140 16.20 37.03 3.67
CA PRO A 140 16.51 36.57 2.32
C PRO A 140 15.74 35.31 1.92
N PHE A 141 15.52 34.39 2.86
CA PHE A 141 14.79 33.15 2.62
C PHE A 141 13.30 33.41 2.35
N LEU A 142 12.65 34.22 3.18
CA LEU A 142 11.24 34.60 2.98
C LEU A 142 11.03 35.34 1.67
N SER A 143 11.94 36.25 1.31
CA SER A 143 11.90 36.93 0.01
C SER A 143 12.05 35.96 -1.15
N ALA A 144 12.92 34.94 -1.06
CA ALA A 144 13.07 33.94 -2.10
C ALA A 144 11.82 33.04 -2.25
N ILE A 145 11.16 32.68 -1.13
CA ILE A 145 9.87 31.97 -1.16
C ILE A 145 8.79 32.84 -1.78
N GLU A 146 8.69 34.11 -1.37
CA GLU A 146 7.71 35.06 -1.91
C GLU A 146 7.87 35.23 -3.42
N GLU A 147 9.10 35.35 -3.90
CA GLU A 147 9.43 35.43 -5.32
C GLU A 147 9.06 34.14 -6.08
N LEU A 148 9.33 32.97 -5.50
CA LEU A 148 8.93 31.68 -6.07
C LEU A 148 7.40 31.57 -6.16
N CYS A 149 6.67 31.94 -5.10
CA CYS A 149 5.22 31.96 -5.10
C CYS A 149 4.66 32.93 -6.16
N HIS A 150 5.26 34.11 -6.32
CA HIS A 150 4.87 35.07 -7.35
C HIS A 150 5.11 34.51 -8.76
N LYS A 151 6.25 33.85 -9.01
CA LYS A 151 6.51 33.18 -10.30
C LYS A 151 5.48 32.10 -10.59
N LEU A 152 5.22 31.21 -9.62
CA LEU A 152 4.24 30.13 -9.76
C LEU A 152 2.81 30.64 -9.96
N LEU A 153 2.43 31.74 -9.31
CA LEU A 153 1.13 32.38 -9.50
C LEU A 153 1.02 33.08 -10.86
N ASN A 154 2.09 33.69 -11.35
CA ASN A 154 2.12 34.36 -12.65
C ASN A 154 2.20 33.36 -13.82
N GLU A 155 2.84 32.21 -13.62
CA GLU A 155 2.92 31.12 -14.61
C GLU A 155 1.61 30.33 -14.70
N ASN A 156 0.90 30.14 -13.59
CA ASN A 156 -0.40 29.44 -13.56
C ASN A 156 -1.62 30.37 -13.66
N GLY A 157 -1.43 31.69 -13.60
CA GLY A 157 -2.48 32.72 -13.66
C GLY A 157 -2.76 33.28 -15.06
N LYS A 158 -2.07 32.79 -16.10
CA LYS A 158 -2.43 33.06 -17.50
C LYS A 158 -3.49 32.06 -17.95
N LEU A 159 -4.74 32.31 -17.56
CA LEU A 159 -5.93 31.85 -18.29
C LEU A 159 -6.09 32.70 -19.56
#